data_AF-A0A7T8FHV8-F1
#
_entry.id   AF-A0A7T8FHV8-F1
#
_cell.length_a   1.000
_cell.length_b   1.000
_cell.length_c   1.000
_cell.angle_alpha   90.00
_cell.angle_beta   90.00
_cell.angle_gamma   90.00
#
_symmetry.space_group_name_H-M   'P 1'
#
loop_
_entity.id
_entity.type
_entity.pdbx_description
1 polymer ?
#
loop_
_entity_poly.entity_id
_entity_poly.type
_entity_poly.pdbx_seq_one_letter_code
_entity_poly.pdbx_strand_id
1 'polypeptide(L)'
;MPHISSRFSSACIAFIKQGQGLSLEKYRDRQGKWVIGYGHILTPDETLTFITPEQAEAFLLDDLNNCDKLLQTCLPELHDRFQRETLIALMFSIGHQRFLSLINTSDISQSGISVL
;
A
#
# COMPACT_ATOMS: atom_id res chain seq x y z
N MET A 1 -26.33 -11.86 1.43
CA MET A 1 -25.03 -11.38 1.93
C MET A 1 -24.53 -10.34 0.95
N PRO A 2 -24.12 -9.13 1.36
CA PRO A 2 -23.62 -8.18 0.39
C PRO A 2 -22.29 -8.72 -0.11
N HIS A 3 -22.24 -9.09 -1.39
CA HIS A 3 -20.98 -9.22 -2.09
C HIS A 3 -20.38 -7.81 -2.08
N ILE A 4 -19.45 -7.53 -1.16
CA ILE A 4 -18.57 -6.38 -1.30
C ILE A 4 -17.90 -6.62 -2.64
N SER A 5 -18.33 -5.86 -3.65
CA SER A 5 -17.78 -5.93 -5.00
C SER A 5 -16.38 -5.36 -4.85
N SER A 6 -15.42 -6.23 -4.49
CA SER A 6 -14.04 -5.81 -4.31
C SER A 6 -13.58 -5.31 -5.67
N ARG A 7 -13.21 -4.04 -5.72
CA ARG A 7 -12.67 -3.40 -6.92
C ARG A 7 -11.46 -4.19 -7.48
N PHE A 8 -10.78 -4.92 -6.60
CA PHE A 8 -9.66 -5.83 -6.85
C PHE A 8 -10.10 -7.30 -6.97
N SER A 9 -9.45 -8.04 -7.85
CA SER A 9 -9.64 -9.49 -8.00
C SER A 9 -9.09 -10.25 -6.79
N SER A 10 -9.71 -11.39 -6.47
CA SER A 10 -9.24 -12.28 -5.40
C SER A 10 -7.81 -12.77 -5.65
N ALA A 11 -7.44 -12.99 -6.92
CA ALA A 11 -6.08 -13.36 -7.30
C ALA A 11 -5.05 -12.26 -6.98
N CYS A 12 -5.37 -10.99 -7.27
CA CYS A 12 -4.52 -9.85 -6.93
C CYS A 12 -4.30 -9.75 -5.42
N ILE A 13 -5.39 -9.83 -4.64
CA ILE A 13 -5.31 -9.78 -3.17
C ILE A 13 -4.48 -10.96 -2.64
N ALA A 14 -4.71 -12.18 -3.13
CA ALA A 14 -3.96 -13.36 -2.70
C ALA A 14 -2.46 -13.24 -3.00
N PHE A 15 -2.11 -12.73 -4.19
CA PHE A 15 -0.72 -12.51 -4.59
C PHE A 15 -0.01 -11.52 -3.65
N ILE A 16 -0.66 -10.41 -3.31
CA ILE A 16 -0.12 -9.40 -2.40
C ILE A 16 0.04 -9.96 -0.98
N LYS A 17 -0.97 -10.68 -0.48
CA LYS A 17 -0.91 -11.34 0.84
C LYS A 17 0.26 -12.33 0.92
N GLN A 18 0.48 -13.12 -0.13
CA GLN A 18 1.58 -14.07 -0.21
C GLN A 18 2.95 -13.37 -0.16
N GLY A 19 3.08 -12.21 -0.80
CA GLY A 19 4.34 -11.46 -0.84
C GLY A 19 4.69 -10.73 0.46
N GLN A 20 3.69 -10.27 1.23
CA GLN A 20 3.93 -9.44 2.42
C GLN A 20 3.96 -10.20 3.75
N GLY A 21 3.23 -11.33 3.84
CA GLY A 21 3.02 -12.01 5.12
C GLY A 21 2.05 -11.28 6.04
N LEU A 22 1.51 -11.99 7.03
CA LEU A 22 0.51 -11.48 7.97
C LEU A 22 1.11 -11.33 9.38
N SER A 23 1.00 -10.14 9.95
CA SER A 23 1.26 -9.91 11.38
C SER A 23 -0.01 -9.45 12.09
N LEU A 24 -0.53 -10.26 13.00
CA LEU A 24 -1.72 -9.90 13.79
C LEU A 24 -1.40 -8.97 14.96
N GLU A 25 -0.14 -8.92 15.36
CA GLU A 25 0.38 -8.00 16.36
C GLU A 25 1.13 -6.86 15.68
N LYS A 26 1.08 -5.65 16.23
CA LYS A 26 1.94 -4.58 15.72
C LYS A 26 3.40 -4.89 16.04
N TYR A 27 4.28 -4.62 15.09
CA TYR A 27 5.72 -4.74 15.26
C TYR A 27 6.41 -3.48 14.75
N ARG A 28 7.66 -3.29 15.17
CA ARG A 28 8.48 -2.16 14.71
C ARG A 28 9.35 -2.61 13.55
N ASP A 29 9.24 -1.93 12.42
CA ASP A 29 10.09 -2.22 11.25
C ASP A 29 11.54 -1.75 11.48
N ARG A 30 12.42 -2.04 10.52
CA ARG A 30 13.84 -1.62 10.56
C ARG A 30 14.03 -0.09 10.56
N GLN A 31 13.01 0.67 10.19
CA GLN A 31 13.02 2.12 10.14
C GLN A 31 12.35 2.74 11.38
N GLY A 32 11.94 1.92 12.35
CA GLY A 32 11.34 2.39 13.59
C GLY A 32 9.85 2.69 13.49
N LYS A 33 9.18 2.38 12.37
CA LYS A 33 7.74 2.58 12.16
C LYS A 33 6.94 1.41 12.73
N TRP A 34 5.75 1.71 13.25
CA TRP A 34 4.82 0.70 13.71
C TRP A 34 4.05 0.12 12.52
N VAL A 35 4.07 -1.19 12.36
CA VAL A 35 3.47 -1.90 11.24
C VAL A 35 2.58 -3.03 11.76
N ILE A 36 1.43 -3.27 11.12
CA ILE A 36 0.49 -4.33 11.47
C ILE A 36 -0.18 -4.89 10.20
N GLY A 37 -0.78 -6.08 10.30
CA GLY A 37 -1.49 -6.73 9.20
C GLY A 37 -0.55 -7.12 8.06
N TYR A 38 -0.95 -6.76 6.83
CA TYR A 38 -0.16 -6.96 5.61
C TYR A 38 0.69 -5.73 5.29
N GLY A 39 1.51 -5.28 6.24
CA GLY A 39 2.42 -4.15 6.02
C GLY A 39 1.81 -2.75 6.20
N HIS A 40 0.65 -2.65 6.84
CA HIS A 40 -0.02 -1.37 7.11
C HIS A 40 0.76 -0.57 8.15
N ILE A 41 1.13 0.67 7.82
CA ILE A 41 1.90 1.55 8.72
C ILE A 41 0.91 2.31 9.61
N LEU A 42 0.96 2.03 10.91
CA LEU A 42 0.13 2.70 11.90
C LEU A 42 0.53 4.18 11.99
N THR A 43 -0.46 5.05 11.90
CA THR A 43 -0.33 6.47 12.21
C THR A 43 -0.14 6.68 13.71
N PRO A 44 0.40 7.83 14.16
CA PRO A 44 0.59 8.11 15.59
C PRO A 44 -0.69 8.02 16.43
N ASP A 45 -1.85 8.24 15.81
CA ASP A 45 -3.16 8.23 16.45
C ASP A 45 -3.75 6.81 16.56
N GLU A 46 -3.21 5.84 15.82
CA GLU A 46 -3.69 4.46 15.85
C GLU A 46 -3.00 3.65 16.95
N THR A 47 -3.72 3.44 18.05
CA THR A 47 -3.21 2.69 19.20
C THR A 47 -3.43 1.18 19.12
N LEU A 48 -3.81 0.67 17.94
CA LEU A 48 -4.06 -0.76 17.72
C LEU A 48 -2.81 -1.58 18.10
N THR A 49 -3.01 -2.65 18.86
CA THR A 49 -1.94 -3.55 19.31
C THR A 49 -2.08 -4.94 18.70
N PHE A 50 -3.32 -5.40 18.54
CA PHE A 50 -3.70 -6.69 17.98
C PHE A 50 -4.90 -6.51 17.06
N ILE A 51 -4.95 -7.29 15.99
CA ILE A 51 -6.06 -7.33 15.04
C ILE A 51 -6.43 -8.76 14.65
N THR A 52 -7.63 -8.95 14.13
CA THR A 52 -8.05 -10.23 13.53
C THR A 52 -7.59 -10.33 12.07
N PRO A 53 -7.52 -11.54 11.48
CA PRO A 53 -7.23 -11.71 10.05
C PRO A 53 -8.19 -10.92 9.15
N GLU A 54 -9.46 -10.82 9.53
CA GLU A 54 -10.47 -10.05 8.80
C GLU A 54 -10.20 -8.54 8.86
N GLN A 55 -9.74 -8.04 10.01
CA GLN A 55 -9.31 -6.65 10.15
C GLN A 55 -8.04 -6.38 9.35
N ALA A 56 -7.08 -7.31 9.33
CA ALA A 56 -5.88 -7.20 8.51
C ALA A 56 -6.22 -7.15 7.01
N GLU A 57 -7.22 -7.92 6.58
CA GLU A 57 -7.73 -7.87 5.22
C GLU A 57 -8.46 -6.56 4.92
N ALA A 58 -9.24 -6.03 5.86
CA ALA A 58 -9.86 -4.71 5.70
C ALA A 58 -8.81 -3.61 5.51
N PHE A 59 -7.75 -3.58 6.31
CA PHE A 59 -6.65 -2.62 6.14
C PHE A 59 -5.94 -2.77 4.81
N LEU A 60 -5.69 -4.01 4.37
CA LEU A 60 -5.11 -4.24 3.05
C LEU A 60 -6.03 -3.68 1.94
N LEU A 61 -7.34 -3.90 2.01
CA LEU A 61 -8.27 -3.38 1.02
C LEU A 61 -8.30 -1.84 1.01
N ASP A 62 -8.22 -1.20 2.17
CA ASP A 62 -8.16 0.26 2.28
C ASP A 62 -6.85 0.81 1.69
N ASP A 63 -5.72 0.18 1.96
CA ASP A 63 -4.42 0.54 1.36
C ASP A 63 -4.43 0.40 -0.16
N LEU A 64 -5.02 -0.68 -0.68
CA LEU A 64 -5.19 -0.89 -2.13
C LEU A 64 -6.10 0.18 -2.75
N ASN A 65 -7.21 0.54 -2.09
CA ASN A 65 -8.10 1.60 -2.55
C ASN A 65 -7.41 2.96 -2.57
N ASN A 66 -6.58 3.27 -1.57
CA ASN A 66 -5.80 4.50 -1.53
C ASN A 66 -4.76 4.53 -2.67
N CYS A 67 -4.07 3.43 -2.92
CA CYS A 67 -3.14 3.30 -4.05
C CYS A 67 -3.85 3.50 -5.39
N ASP A 68 -5.02 2.90 -5.59
CA ASP A 68 -5.79 3.06 -6.82
C ASP A 68 -6.27 4.51 -7.05
N LYS A 69 -6.69 5.21 -5.99
CA LYS A 69 -7.02 6.65 -6.08
C LYS A 69 -5.80 7.50 -6.47
N LEU A 70 -4.64 7.20 -5.90
CA LEU A 70 -3.38 7.86 -6.27
C LEU A 70 -3.02 7.59 -7.73
N LEU A 71 -3.15 6.34 -8.20
CA LEU A 71 -2.92 5.98 -9.58
C LEU A 71 -3.87 6.71 -10.55
N GLN A 72 -5.15 6.84 -10.20
CA GLN A 72 -6.10 7.62 -11.01
C GLN A 72 -5.69 9.09 -11.11
N THR A 73 -5.06 9.63 -10.07
CA THR A 73 -4.61 11.03 -10.03
C THR A 73 -3.31 11.21 -10.84
N CYS A 74 -2.37 10.27 -10.73
CA CYS A 74 -1.07 10.35 -11.40
C CYS A 74 -1.12 9.91 -12.87
N LEU A 75 -1.98 8.95 -13.19
CA LEU A 75 -2.12 8.31 -14.51
C LEU A 75 -3.61 8.28 -14.90
N PRO A 76 -4.22 9.43 -15.20
CA PRO A 76 -5.65 9.53 -15.50
C PRO A 76 -6.06 8.73 -16.75
N GLU A 77 -5.12 8.51 -17.68
CA GLU A 77 -5.35 7.74 -18.92
C GLU A 77 -5.38 6.21 -18.69
N LEU A 78 -5.03 5.74 -17.49
CA LEU A 78 -4.98 4.30 -17.17
C LEU A 78 -6.38 3.75 -16.82
N HIS A 79 -7.18 3.55 -17.86
CA HIS A 79 -8.57 3.08 -17.72
C HIS A 79 -8.71 1.57 -17.54
N ASP A 80 -7.71 0.78 -17.95
CA ASP A 80 -7.78 -0.68 -17.85
C ASP A 80 -7.63 -1.18 -16.40
N ARG A 81 -8.57 -2.01 -15.97
CA ARG A 81 -8.60 -2.55 -14.60
C ARG A 81 -7.42 -3.49 -14.34
N PHE A 82 -7.07 -4.33 -15.30
CA PHE A 82 -6.02 -5.32 -15.13
C PHE A 82 -4.64 -4.65 -15.04
N GLN A 83 -4.39 -3.61 -15.84
CA GLN A 83 -3.18 -2.80 -15.76
C GLN A 83 -3.05 -2.10 -14.40
N ARG A 84 -4.15 -1.54 -13.86
CA ARG A 84 -4.15 -0.96 -12.51
C ARG A 84 -3.85 -2.00 -11.43
N GLU A 85 -4.52 -3.15 -11.47
CA GLU A 85 -4.25 -4.25 -10.52
C GLU A 85 -2.79 -4.72 -10.58
N THR A 86 -2.25 -4.86 -11.79
CA THR A 86 -0.86 -5.29 -12.02
C THR A 86 0.12 -4.28 -11.47
N LEU A 87 -0.13 -2.98 -11.70
CA LEU A 87 0.73 -1.92 -11.20
C LEU A 87 0.70 -1.90 -9.66
N ILE A 88 -0.47 -2.02 -9.04
CA ILE A 88 -0.60 -2.10 -7.58
C ILE A 88 0.10 -3.35 -7.03
N ALA A 89 -0.10 -4.52 -7.63
CA ALA A 89 0.61 -5.74 -7.21
C ALA A 89 2.14 -5.58 -7.32
N LEU A 90 2.62 -4.91 -8.37
CA LEU A 90 4.03 -4.59 -8.55
C LEU A 90 4.54 -3.60 -7.49
N MET A 91 3.78 -2.55 -7.16
CA MET A 91 4.10 -1.60 -6.09
C MET A 91 4.33 -2.30 -4.76
N PHE A 92 3.43 -3.21 -4.42
CA PHE A 92 3.48 -4.00 -3.20
C PHE A 92 4.62 -5.03 -3.23
N SER A 93 4.92 -5.61 -4.41
CA SER A 93 6.03 -6.54 -4.59
C SER A 93 7.41 -5.90 -4.46
N ILE A 94 7.60 -4.66 -4.93
CA ILE A 94 8.86 -3.91 -4.82
C ILE A 94 9.02 -3.27 -3.42
N GLY A 95 7.93 -3.22 -2.65
CA GLY A 95 7.83 -2.64 -1.32
C GLY A 95 7.33 -1.20 -1.37
N HIS A 96 6.25 -0.93 -0.63
CA HIS A 96 5.59 0.39 -0.52
C HIS A 96 6.53 1.57 -0.30
N GLN A 97 7.62 1.38 0.45
CA GLN A 97 8.61 2.42 0.75
C GLN A 97 9.34 2.92 -0.51
N ARG A 98 9.61 2.04 -1.48
CA ARG A 98 10.25 2.41 -2.75
C ARG A 98 9.26 3.08 -3.69
N PHE A 99 8.00 2.66 -3.68
CA PHE A 99 7.01 3.26 -4.56
C PHE A 99 6.58 4.66 -4.11
N LEU A 100 6.38 4.91 -2.81
CA LEU A 100 6.14 6.28 -2.34
C LEU A 100 7.29 7.22 -2.71
N SER A 101 8.54 6.74 -2.68
CA SER A 101 9.68 7.47 -3.24
C SER A 101 9.49 7.76 -4.73
N LEU A 102 9.11 6.77 -5.55
CA LEU A 102 8.91 6.94 -7.00
C LEU A 102 7.79 7.94 -7.35
N ILE A 103 6.68 7.98 -6.61
CA ILE A 103 5.60 8.96 -6.85
C ILE A 103 6.04 10.37 -6.40
N ASN A 104 6.68 10.49 -5.23
CA ASN A 104 7.12 11.77 -4.67
C ASN A 104 8.34 12.35 -5.42
N THR A 105 8.96 11.58 -6.34
CA THR A 105 10.03 12.08 -7.23
C THR A 105 9.48 12.94 -8.38
N SER A 106 8.15 13.12 -8.46
CA SER A 106 7.55 14.17 -9.32
C SER A 106 7.76 15.59 -8.76
N ASP A 107 8.38 15.71 -7.58
CA ASP A 107 8.84 16.97 -6.99
C ASP A 107 10.37 16.94 -6.76
N ILE A 108 11.13 16.70 -7.83
CA ILE A 108 12.52 17.17 -7.91
C ILE A 108 12.54 18.41 -8.81
N SER A 109 12.08 19.52 -8.27
CA SER A 109 12.78 20.78 -8.47
C SER A 109 12.85 21.51 -7.13
N GLN A 110 14.07 21.90 -6.74
CA GLN A 110 14.41 22.72 -5.57
C GLN A 110 14.66 21.97 -4.26
N SER A 111 15.84 21.35 -4.13
CA SER A 111 16.68 21.69 -2.98
C SER A 111 18.16 21.62 -3.39
N GLY A 112 18.84 22.73 -3.19
CA GLY A 112 20.16 23.01 -3.73
C GLY A 112 21.24 22.05 -3.24
N ILE A 113 22.00 21.53 -4.20
CA ILE A 113 23.35 21.04 -3.93
C ILE A 113 24.26 22.25 -4.04
N SER A 114 24.66 22.78 -2.88
CA SER A 114 25.75 23.74 -2.78
C SER A 114 27.02 23.04 -3.23
N VAL A 115 27.62 23.52 -4.31
CA VAL A 115 28.96 23.14 -4.75
C VAL A 115 29.96 23.68 -3.72
N LEU A 116 30.80 22.81 -3.19
CA LEU A 116 32.14 23.14 -2.71
C LEU A 116 33.13 22.36 -3.57
#